data_AF-A0A3S1GJT8-F1
#
_entry.id   AF-A0A3S1GJT8-F1
#
_cell.length_a   1.000
_cell.length_b   1.000
_cell.length_c   1.000
_cell.angle_alpha   90.00
_cell.angle_beta   90.00
_cell.angle_gamma   90.00
#
_symmetry.space_group_name_H-M   'P 1'
#
loop_
_entity.id
_entity.type
_entity.pdbx_description
1 polymer ?
#
loop_
_entity_poly.entity_id
_entity_poly.type
_entity_poly.pdbx_seq_one_letter_code
_entity_poly.pdbx_strand_id
1 'polypeptide(L)'
;MSVLIAFLSLAVERALGYPDWLFNAIGHPVTWIGRLISFLDRRLNRATDSDELRRRRGVQALLVILLVPGLIGLALHVMLWLIFPSGLVVAAILGSTLLSQKSLAEHVEDVADALETGGLT
;
A
#
# COMPACT_ATOMS: atom_id res chain seq x y z
N MET A 1 7.00 11.27 13.50
CA MET A 1 7.60 11.00 12.18
C MET A 1 8.83 11.88 12.00
N SER A 2 9.99 11.30 11.75
CA SER A 2 11.21 12.07 11.48
C SER A 2 11.14 12.62 10.05
N VAL A 3 11.12 13.94 9.89
CA VAL A 3 11.08 14.63 8.58
C VAL A 3 12.17 14.10 7.64
N LEU A 4 13.33 13.74 8.20
CA LEU A 4 14.45 13.15 7.49
C LEU A 4 14.12 11.80 6.81
N ILE A 5 13.35 10.92 7.47
CA ILE A 5 12.95 9.63 6.88
C ILE A 5 12.03 9.88 5.69
N ALA A 6 11.03 10.76 5.85
CA ALA A 6 10.11 11.10 4.78
C ALA A 6 10.84 11.69 3.57
N PHE A 7 11.78 12.61 3.81
CA PHE A 7 12.60 13.20 2.76
C PHE A 7 13.48 12.17 2.04
N LEU A 8 14.17 11.30 2.80
CA LEU A 8 15.02 10.26 2.22
C LEU A 8 14.18 9.24 1.44
N SER A 9 13.03 8.82 1.96
CA SER A 9 12.14 7.91 1.25
C SER A 9 11.64 8.50 -0.07
N LEU A 10 11.26 9.78 -0.10
CA LEU A 10 10.88 10.47 -1.35
C LEU A 10 12.04 10.57 -2.34
N ALA A 11 13.24 10.91 -1.87
CA ALA A 11 14.42 11.00 -2.72
C ALA A 11 14.79 9.64 -3.32
N VAL A 12 14.75 8.57 -2.50
CA VAL A 12 15.01 7.19 -2.92
C VAL A 12 13.96 6.71 -3.91
N GLU A 13 12.68 6.95 -3.64
CA GLU A 13 11.59 6.60 -4.54
C GLU A 13 11.72 7.32 -5.89
N ARG A 14 12.04 8.61 -5.88
CA ARG A 14 12.20 9.39 -7.10
C ARG A 14 13.36 8.89 -7.97
N ALA A 15 14.43 8.41 -7.34
CA ALA A 15 15.65 7.96 -8.00
C ALA A 15 15.59 6.49 -8.48
N LEU A 16 15.08 5.59 -7.62
CA LEU A 16 15.10 4.15 -7.87
C LEU A 16 13.74 3.60 -8.30
N GLY A 17 12.65 4.29 -7.98
CA GLY A 17 11.30 3.73 -8.07
C GLY A 17 11.17 2.43 -7.26
N TYR A 18 10.14 1.65 -7.57
CA TYR A 18 10.04 0.28 -7.09
C TYR A 18 10.68 -0.67 -8.11
N PRO A 19 11.68 -1.49 -7.74
CA PRO A 19 12.38 -2.32 -8.72
C PRO A 19 11.49 -3.40 -9.33
N ASP A 20 11.54 -3.59 -10.66
CA ASP A 20 10.73 -4.59 -11.37
C ASP A 20 10.97 -6.02 -10.87
N TRP A 21 12.22 -6.37 -10.52
CA TRP A 21 12.54 -7.68 -9.96
C TRP A 21 11.87 -7.92 -8.60
N LEU A 22 11.73 -6.86 -7.79
CA LEU A 22 11.08 -6.94 -6.49
C LEU A 22 9.56 -7.04 -6.66
N PHE A 23 9.01 -6.34 -7.66
CA PHE A 23 7.60 -6.47 -8.06
C PHE A 23 7.29 -7.88 -8.54
N ASN A 24 8.12 -8.46 -9.38
CA ASN A 24 7.92 -9.82 -9.87
C ASN A 24 8.11 -10.89 -8.78
N ALA A 25 8.97 -10.64 -7.78
CA ALA A 25 9.23 -11.59 -6.71
C ALA A 25 8.14 -11.60 -5.62
N ILE A 26 7.73 -10.43 -5.12
CA ILE A 26 6.81 -10.32 -3.98
C ILE A 26 5.59 -9.44 -4.25
N GLY A 27 5.58 -8.64 -5.32
CA GLY A 27 4.54 -7.65 -5.62
C GLY A 27 4.65 -6.40 -4.75
N HIS A 28 3.99 -5.32 -5.17
CA HIS A 28 4.02 -4.07 -4.42
C HIS A 28 3.20 -4.16 -3.12
N PRO A 29 3.65 -3.63 -1.97
CA PRO A 29 2.88 -3.67 -0.71
C PRO A 29 1.45 -3.14 -0.85
N VAL A 30 1.25 -2.11 -1.69
CA VAL A 30 -0.08 -1.55 -2.00
C VAL A 30 -1.00 -2.58 -2.66
N THR A 31 -0.46 -3.45 -3.53
CA THR A 31 -1.25 -4.53 -4.16
C THR A 31 -1.73 -5.57 -3.15
N TRP A 32 -0.97 -5.81 -2.08
CA TRP A 32 -1.39 -6.74 -1.01
C TRP A 32 -2.58 -6.19 -0.24
N ILE A 33 -2.57 -4.89 0.06
CA ILE A 33 -3.70 -4.20 0.69
C ILE A 33 -4.91 -4.26 -0.24
N GLY A 34 -4.74 -3.99 -1.54
CA GLY A 34 -5.82 -4.12 -2.53
C GLY A 34 -6.40 -5.53 -2.61
N ARG A 35 -5.56 -6.57 -2.53
CA ARG A 35 -5.99 -7.98 -2.46
C ARG A 35 -6.76 -8.29 -1.18
N LEU A 36 -6.30 -7.77 -0.03
CA LEU A 36 -7.00 -7.92 1.25
C LEU A 36 -8.38 -7.26 1.19
N ILE A 37 -8.48 -6.04 0.67
CA ILE A 37 -9.76 -5.34 0.47
C ILE A 37 -10.67 -6.15 -0.44
N SER A 38 -10.17 -6.60 -1.60
CA SER A 38 -10.95 -7.39 -2.56
C SER A 38 -11.45 -8.71 -1.97
N PHE A 39 -10.63 -9.37 -1.15
CA PHE A 39 -11.01 -10.59 -0.45
C PHE A 39 -12.13 -10.32 0.58
N LEU A 40 -11.97 -9.26 1.38
CA LEU A 40 -12.96 -8.87 2.37
C LEU A 40 -14.27 -8.44 1.71
N ASP A 41 -14.21 -7.67 0.62
CA ASP A 41 -15.38 -7.25 -0.13
C ASP A 41 -16.18 -8.47 -0.63
N ARG A 42 -15.54 -9.42 -1.33
CA ARG A 42 -16.21 -10.66 -1.80
C ARG A 42 -16.79 -11.51 -0.68
N ARG A 43 -16.16 -11.53 0.50
CA ARG A 43 -16.61 -12.33 1.66
C ARG A 43 -17.72 -11.65 2.44
N LEU A 44 -17.62 -10.34 2.63
CA LEU A 44 -18.39 -9.58 3.62
C LEU A 44 -19.48 -8.71 2.98
N ASN A 45 -19.33 -8.28 1.73
CA ASN A 45 -20.28 -7.44 1.01
C ASN A 45 -21.28 -8.29 0.20
N ARG A 46 -22.21 -8.95 0.89
CA ARG A 46 -23.29 -9.72 0.24
C ARG A 46 -24.56 -8.88 0.16
N ALA A 47 -25.09 -8.71 -1.04
CA ALA A 47 -26.32 -7.95 -1.28
C ALA A 47 -27.57 -8.61 -0.67
N THR A 48 -27.52 -9.91 -0.38
CA THR A 48 -28.61 -10.69 0.23
C THR A 48 -28.74 -10.51 1.74
N ASP A 49 -27.77 -9.87 2.39
CA ASP A 49 -27.80 -9.67 3.84
C ASP A 49 -28.66 -8.46 4.21
N SER A 50 -29.24 -8.48 5.42
CA SER A 50 -29.95 -7.32 5.97
C SER A 50 -29.01 -6.12 6.19
N ASP A 51 -29.55 -4.91 6.15
CA ASP A 51 -28.78 -3.67 6.27
C ASP A 51 -27.94 -3.60 7.56
N GLU A 52 -28.48 -4.12 8.67
CA GLU A 52 -27.77 -4.23 9.94
C GLU A 52 -26.54 -5.15 9.84
N LEU A 53 -26.70 -6.31 9.20
CA LEU A 53 -25.62 -7.27 9.03
C LEU A 53 -24.55 -6.74 8.06
N ARG A 54 -24.96 -6.07 6.97
CA ARG A 54 -24.05 -5.40 6.04
C ARG A 54 -23.24 -4.31 6.75
N ARG A 55 -23.86 -3.49 7.61
CA ARG A 55 -23.16 -2.45 8.37
C ARG A 55 -22.12 -3.04 9.32
N ARG A 56 -22.47 -4.09 10.08
CA ARG A 56 -21.52 -4.78 10.98
C ARG A 56 -20.34 -5.39 10.23
N ARG A 57 -20.60 -6.02 9.09
CA ARG A 57 -19.56 -6.60 8.23
C ARG A 57 -18.66 -5.53 7.61
N GLY A 58 -19.21 -4.38 7.22
CA GLY A 58 -18.43 -3.22 6.78
C GLY A 58 -17.49 -2.70 7.87
N VAL A 59 -17.97 -2.57 9.11
CA VAL A 59 -17.12 -2.17 10.25
C VAL A 59 -16.02 -3.20 10.51
N GLN A 60 -16.32 -4.50 10.45
CA GLN A 60 -15.32 -5.56 10.58
C GLN A 60 -14.26 -5.48 9.47
N ALA A 61 -14.67 -5.30 8.21
CA ALA A 61 -13.75 -5.13 7.10
C ALA A 61 -12.83 -3.92 7.31
N LEU A 62 -13.40 -2.78 7.71
CA LEU A 62 -12.65 -1.56 8.00
C LEU A 62 -11.63 -1.78 9.11
N LEU A 63 -12.03 -2.41 10.21
CA LEU A 63 -11.12 -2.72 11.31
C LEU A 63 -9.97 -3.62 10.87
N VAL A 64 -10.23 -4.63 10.03
CA VAL A 64 -9.18 -5.50 9.50
C VAL A 64 -8.21 -4.72 8.59
N ILE A 65 -8.74 -3.91 7.68
CA ILE A 65 -7.94 -3.11 6.73
C ILE A 65 -7.09 -2.06 7.47
N LEU A 66 -7.56 -1.54 8.60
CA LEU A 66 -6.82 -0.56 9.40
C LEU A 66 -5.80 -1.24 10.34
N LEU A 67 -6.26 -2.22 11.12
CA LEU A 67 -5.46 -2.79 12.20
C LEU A 67 -4.35 -3.70 11.68
N VAL A 68 -4.60 -4.50 10.63
CA VAL A 68 -3.59 -5.46 10.17
C VAL A 68 -2.34 -4.75 9.61
N PRO A 69 -2.44 -3.85 8.61
CA PRO A 69 -1.27 -3.12 8.13
C PRO A 69 -0.69 -2.17 9.19
N GLY A 70 -1.55 -1.54 10.00
CA GLY A 70 -1.12 -0.62 11.05
C GLY A 70 -0.27 -1.29 12.14
N LEU A 71 -0.69 -2.46 12.62
CA LEU A 71 0.05 -3.23 13.62
C LEU A 71 1.37 -3.78 13.05
N ILE A 72 1.37 -4.24 11.80
CA ILE A 72 2.61 -4.69 11.13
C ILE A 72 3.59 -3.51 11.01
N GLY A 73 3.12 -2.35 10.53
CA GLY A 73 3.94 -1.15 10.42
C GLY A 73 4.50 -0.68 11.76
N LEU A 74 3.68 -0.71 12.82
CA LEU A 74 4.11 -0.35 14.17
C LEU A 74 5.16 -1.33 14.72
N ALA A 75 4.94 -2.63 14.55
CA ALA A 75 5.89 -3.65 14.99
C ALA A 75 7.24 -3.50 14.27
N LEU A 76 7.23 -3.30 12.95
CA LEU A 76 8.44 -3.02 12.17
C LEU A 76 9.13 -1.75 12.63
N HIS A 77 8.38 -0.67 12.89
CA HIS A 77 8.94 0.58 13.38
C HIS A 77 9.67 0.40 14.71
N VAL A 78 9.04 -0.26 15.68
CA VAL A 78 9.64 -0.55 17.00
C VAL A 78 10.90 -1.42 16.84
N MET A 79 10.83 -2.46 16.01
CA MET A 79 11.94 -3.37 15.80
C MET A 79 13.14 -2.69 15.12
N LEU A 80 12.89 -1.80 14.15
CA LEU A 80 13.95 -1.05 13.45
C LEU A 80 14.57 0.03 14.35
N TRP A 81 13.82 0.57 15.31
CA TRP A 81 14.34 1.55 16.26
C TRP A 81 15.43 0.96 17.17
N LEU A 82 15.39 -0.34 17.43
CA LEU A 82 16.39 -1.07 18.22
C LEU A 82 17.74 -1.24 17.51
N ILE A 83 17.81 -1.05 16.18
CA ILE A 83 19.00 -1.29 15.36
C ILE A 83 19.57 0.05 14.85
N PHE A 84 19.60 1.07 15.70
CA PHE A 84 20.09 2.40 15.32
C PHE A 84 21.62 2.37 15.09
N PRO A 85 22.16 2.99 14.02
CA PRO A 85 21.51 3.86 13.03
C PRO A 85 21.05 3.15 11.73
N SER A 86 21.41 1.88 11.50
CA SER A 86 21.07 1.18 10.24
C SER A 86 19.56 1.02 10.04
N GLY A 87 18.78 0.96 11.13
CA GLY A 87 17.32 0.95 11.12
C GLY A 87 16.69 2.15 10.41
N LEU A 88 17.34 3.33 10.41
CA LEU A 88 16.86 4.50 9.66
C LEU A 88 16.90 4.28 8.15
N VAL A 89 17.99 3.70 7.64
CA VAL A 89 18.16 3.44 6.21
C VAL A 89 17.17 2.39 5.74
N VAL A 90 17.01 1.31 6.52
CA VAL A 90 16.02 0.26 6.22
C VAL A 90 14.60 0.83 6.27
N ALA A 91 14.27 1.66 7.26
CA ALA A 91 12.97 2.33 7.32
C ALA A 91 12.74 3.27 6.13
N ALA A 92 13.78 3.97 5.67
CA ALA A 92 13.67 4.85 4.50
C ALA A 92 13.42 4.06 3.21
N ILE A 93 14.07 2.90 3.03
CA ILE A 93 13.86 2.00 1.89
C ILE A 93 12.47 1.38 1.95
N LEU A 94 12.03 0.89 3.12
CA LEU A 94 10.68 0.33 3.27
C LEU A 94 9.62 1.42 3.03
N GLY A 95 9.84 2.63 3.55
CA GLY A 95 8.97 3.78 3.34
C GLY A 95 8.87 4.20 1.87
N SER A 96 9.97 4.12 1.11
CA SER A 96 9.94 4.44 -0.32
C SER A 96 9.17 3.42 -1.15
N THR A 97 8.90 2.21 -0.63
CA THR A 97 7.99 1.26 -1.30
C THR A 97 6.51 1.52 -1.02
N LEU A 98 6.19 2.40 -0.05
CA LEU A 98 4.82 2.78 0.26
C LEU A 98 4.43 4.10 -0.40
N LEU A 99 5.41 4.99 -0.56
CA LEU A 99 5.28 6.17 -1.38
C LEU A 99 5.38 5.71 -2.85
N SER A 100 4.39 6.08 -3.66
CA SER A 100 4.23 5.60 -5.04
C SER A 100 3.89 6.76 -5.98
N GLN A 101 4.58 7.88 -5.85
CA GLN A 101 4.50 9.04 -6.73
C GLN A 101 4.75 8.68 -8.20
N LYS A 102 5.81 7.92 -8.50
CA LYS A 102 6.17 7.64 -9.90
C LYS A 102 5.21 6.64 -10.54
N SER A 103 4.97 5.52 -9.88
CA SER A 103 4.06 4.48 -10.37
C SER A 103 2.60 4.97 -10.43
N LEU A 104 2.17 5.88 -9.53
CA LEU A 104 0.83 6.49 -9.63
C LEU A 104 0.72 7.44 -10.83
N ALA A 105 1.77 8.22 -11.12
CA ALA A 105 1.78 9.09 -12.29
C ALA A 105 1.70 8.27 -13.59
N GLU A 106 2.52 7.21 -13.69
CA GLU A 106 2.50 6.28 -14.83
C GLU A 106 1.11 5.63 -14.98
N HIS A 107 0.50 5.15 -13.89
CA HIS A 107 -0.82 4.51 -13.95
C HIS A 107 -1.95 5.48 -14.32
N VAL A 108 -1.84 6.76 -13.96
CA VAL A 108 -2.81 7.80 -14.35
C VAL A 108 -2.61 8.18 -15.82
N GLU A 109 -1.37 8.24 -16.29
CA GLU A 109 -1.03 8.47 -17.69
C GLU A 109 -1.55 7.33 -18.58
N ASP A 110 -1.36 6.07 -18.18
CA ASP A 110 -1.92 4.89 -18.87
C ASP A 110 -3.45 4.98 -19.02
N VAL A 111 -4.14 5.45 -17.96
CA VAL A 111 -5.60 5.64 -18.00
C VAL A 111 -5.99 6.79 -18.91
N ALA A 112 -5.22 7.88 -18.92
CA ALA A 112 -5.46 9.02 -19.81
C ALA A 112 -5.28 8.62 -21.27
N ASP A 113 -4.16 7.96 -21.61
CA ASP A 113 -3.86 7.45 -22.95
C ASP A 113 -4.93 6.47 -23.42
N ALA A 114 -5.37 5.58 -22.54
CA ALA A 114 -6.42 4.62 -22.85
C ALA A 114 -7.78 5.29 -23.08
N LEU A 115 -8.11 6.35 -22.33
CA LEU A 115 -9.35 7.12 -22.57
C LEU A 115 -9.30 7.89 -23.88
N GLU A 116 -8.12 8.38 -24.28
CA GLU A 116 -7.92 9.07 -25.57
C GLU A 116 -7.96 8.12 -26.77
N THR A 117 -7.48 6.88 -26.61
CA THR A 117 -7.43 5.86 -27.68
C THR A 117 -8.65 4.93 -27.75
N GLY A 118 -9.65 5.11 -26.87
CA GLY A 118 -10.93 4.40 -26.93
C GLY A 118 -11.07 3.18 -26.01
N GLY A 119 -10.14 2.98 -25.08
CA GLY A 119 -10.22 2.02 -23.97
C GLY A 119 -8.91 1.25 -23.73
N LEU A 120 -8.75 0.76 -22.49
CA LEU A 120 -7.70 -0.20 -22.13
C LEU A 120 -8.01 -1.55 -22.82
N THR A 121 -7.17 -2.01 -23.76
CA THR A 121 -7.23 -3.39 -24.27
C THR A 121 -6.59 -4.38 -23.31
#